data_AF-A0A926Z8M4-F1
#
_entry.id   AF-A0A926Z8M4-F1
#
_cell.length_a   1.000
_cell.length_b   1.000
_cell.length_c   1.000
_cell.angle_alpha   90.00
_cell.angle_beta   90.00
_cell.angle_gamma   90.00
#
_symmetry.space_group_name_H-M   'P 1'
#
loop_
_entity.id
_entity.type
_entity.pdbx_description
1 polymer ?
#
loop_
_entity_poly.entity_id
_entity_poly.type
_entity_poly.pdbx_seq_one_letter_code
_entity_poly.pdbx_strand_id
1 'polypeptide(L)'
;MSDSVLDRIRQNRQRAAVPPRGDMLITKAQLPEQAEEAQPPEPTLETKEPTSIAHNSDTLEDLKAELAQIPETNRHSAIVLEKELDRHLTRYCKDNRITVEVFLEAAWIHASSNPDAMEEILLEAKRRYSDRKRAGKLRRLITMLEGKS
;
A
#
# COMPACT_ATOMS: atom_id res chain seq x y z
N MET A 1 41.39 4.43 21.28
CA MET A 1 40.75 5.25 20.23
C MET A 1 40.94 4.52 18.91
N SER A 2 39.96 3.69 18.52
CA SER A 2 40.09 2.80 17.36
C SER A 2 39.62 3.50 16.09
N ASP A 3 40.58 3.79 15.22
CA ASP A 3 40.40 4.42 13.92
C ASP A 3 39.69 3.44 12.97
N SER A 4 38.35 3.53 12.89
CA SER A 4 37.51 2.59 12.18
C SER A 4 37.62 2.82 10.67
N VAL A 5 37.81 1.74 9.90
CA VAL A 5 37.81 1.72 8.43
C VAL A 5 36.59 2.46 7.85
N LEU A 6 35.47 2.49 8.59
CA LEU A 6 34.24 3.19 8.23
C LEU A 6 34.39 4.72 8.18
N ASP A 7 35.24 5.31 9.03
CA ASP A 7 35.42 6.76 9.10
C ASP A 7 36.35 7.25 7.98
N ARG A 8 37.37 6.45 7.62
CA ARG A 8 38.23 6.71 6.47
C ARG A 8 37.44 6.70 5.14
N ILE A 9 36.45 5.82 5.01
CA ILE A 9 35.59 5.75 3.81
C ILE A 9 34.63 6.95 3.72
N ARG A 10 34.22 7.55 4.85
CA ARG A 10 33.35 8.73 4.88
C ARG A 10 34.08 10.00 4.46
N GLN A 11 35.34 10.14 4.85
CA GLN A 11 36.17 11.32 4.55
C GLN A 11 36.57 11.38 3.07
N ASN A 12 36.81 10.23 2.42
CA ASN A 12 37.26 10.16 1.03
C ASN A 12 36.13 10.23 -0.02
N ARG A 13 34.95 10.79 0.32
CA ARG A 13 33.79 10.80 -0.57
C ARG A 13 33.61 12.14 -1.27
N GLN A 14 34.12 12.27 -2.50
CA GLN A 14 33.73 13.34 -3.42
C GLN A 14 32.34 13.01 -3.99
N ARG A 15 31.35 13.88 -3.75
CA ARG A 15 30.00 13.72 -4.32
C ARG A 15 29.83 14.76 -5.42
N ALA A 16 29.29 14.33 -6.56
CA ALA A 16 28.85 15.25 -7.60
C ALA A 16 27.72 16.13 -7.05
N ALA A 17 27.90 17.44 -7.16
CA ALA A 17 26.88 18.43 -6.80
C ALA A 17 25.96 18.64 -8.01
N VAL A 18 24.67 18.35 -7.83
CA VAL A 18 23.66 18.55 -8.87
C VAL A 18 23.11 19.98 -8.74
N PRO A 19 23.04 20.76 -9.83
CA PRO A 19 22.42 22.08 -9.80
C PRO A 19 20.93 22.01 -9.42
N PRO A 20 20.43 22.94 -8.61
CA PRO A 20 19.01 22.98 -8.27
C PRO A 20 18.17 23.32 -9.51
N ARG A 21 17.08 22.58 -9.70
CA ARG A 21 16.09 22.83 -10.76
C ARG A 21 15.10 23.89 -10.28
N GLY A 22 14.80 24.87 -11.13
CA GLY A 22 13.71 25.81 -10.87
C GLY A 22 12.35 25.14 -11.07
N ASP A 23 11.51 25.18 -10.05
CA ASP A 23 10.09 24.81 -10.13
C ASP A 23 9.30 26.04 -10.60
N MET A 24 8.93 26.08 -11.88
CA MET A 24 7.94 27.02 -12.37
C MET A 24 6.76 26.26 -12.95
N LEU A 25 5.56 26.54 -12.41
CA LEU A 25 4.29 26.02 -12.88
C LEU A 25 3.93 26.71 -14.20
N ILE A 26 3.73 25.92 -15.25
CA ILE A 26 3.22 26.41 -16.54
C ILE A 26 1.73 26.69 -16.38
N THR A 27 1.35 27.96 -16.30
CA THR A 27 -0.05 28.39 -16.32
C THR A 27 -0.59 28.29 -17.74
N LYS A 28 -1.56 27.38 -17.92
CA LYS A 28 -2.29 27.12 -19.17
C LYS A 28 -3.08 28.38 -19.59
N ALA A 29 -2.82 28.89 -20.79
CA ALA A 29 -3.68 29.86 -21.46
C ALA A 29 -4.33 29.22 -22.71
N GLN A 30 -5.65 29.42 -22.81
CA GLN A 30 -6.63 29.13 -23.87
C GLN A 30 -6.19 29.53 -25.30
N LEU A 31 -6.74 29.15 -26.47
CA LEU A 31 -8.00 28.57 -27.07
C LEU A 31 -7.62 28.35 -28.60
N PRO A 32 -8.48 27.99 -29.61
CA PRO A 32 -9.87 27.49 -29.67
C PRO A 32 -10.15 26.28 -30.63
N GLU A 33 -11.40 25.79 -30.53
CA GLU A 33 -12.33 25.21 -31.54
C GLU A 33 -11.85 24.46 -32.79
N GLN A 34 -12.32 23.21 -32.97
CA GLN A 34 -13.20 22.79 -34.09
C GLN A 34 -13.62 21.32 -33.93
N ALA A 35 -14.91 21.06 -33.74
CA ALA A 35 -15.54 19.77 -34.00
C ALA A 35 -16.98 20.05 -34.48
N GLU A 36 -17.21 19.79 -35.75
CA GLU A 36 -18.49 19.88 -36.43
C GLU A 36 -19.35 18.61 -36.23
N GLU A 37 -20.66 18.83 -36.38
CA GLU A 37 -21.70 17.93 -36.92
C GLU A 37 -22.61 17.07 -36.01
N ALA A 38 -23.87 17.56 -35.96
CA ALA A 38 -25.12 16.90 -36.37
C ALA A 38 -26.01 16.14 -35.34
N GLN A 39 -27.16 16.77 -35.03
CA GLN A 39 -28.47 16.13 -34.75
C GLN A 39 -29.34 16.16 -36.05
N PRO A 40 -30.63 15.72 -36.15
CA PRO A 40 -31.59 14.95 -35.29
C PRO A 40 -32.30 13.81 -36.13
N PRO A 41 -33.52 13.25 -35.87
CA PRO A 41 -34.54 13.40 -34.80
C PRO A 41 -35.16 12.09 -34.22
N GLU A 42 -36.04 12.27 -33.21
CA GLU A 42 -36.89 11.28 -32.52
C GLU A 42 -37.96 10.60 -33.42
N PRO A 43 -38.59 9.50 -32.93
CA PRO A 43 -40.02 9.62 -32.66
C PRO A 43 -40.51 8.98 -31.34
N THR A 44 -41.59 9.59 -30.87
CA THR A 44 -42.45 9.34 -29.71
C THR A 44 -43.05 7.94 -29.66
N LEU A 45 -43.04 7.30 -28.47
CA LEU A 45 -44.05 6.32 -28.07
C LEU A 45 -44.38 6.51 -26.58
N GLU A 46 -45.51 7.15 -26.32
CA GLU A 46 -46.21 7.06 -25.04
C GLU A 46 -46.79 5.65 -24.89
N THR A 47 -46.61 5.00 -23.73
CA THR A 47 -47.64 4.16 -23.08
C THR A 47 -47.24 3.86 -21.63
N LYS A 48 -47.91 4.56 -20.71
CA LYS A 48 -48.45 4.10 -19.42
C LYS A 48 -47.56 3.29 -18.47
N GLU A 49 -47.12 3.97 -17.42
CA GLU A 49 -46.97 3.47 -16.05
C GLU A 49 -48.24 2.72 -15.57
N PRO A 50 -48.17 1.75 -14.62
CA PRO A 50 -47.78 2.13 -13.26
C PRO A 50 -47.04 1.07 -12.38
N THR A 51 -46.23 1.59 -11.48
CA THR A 51 -45.99 1.08 -10.11
C THR A 51 -45.25 -0.25 -9.92
N SER A 52 -43.96 -0.16 -9.57
CA SER A 52 -43.35 -1.01 -8.53
C SER A 52 -42.05 -0.38 -7.98
N ILE A 53 -42.16 0.79 -7.35
CA ILE A 53 -41.01 1.45 -6.68
C ILE A 53 -41.02 1.19 -5.15
N ALA A 54 -42.00 0.46 -4.61
CA ALA A 54 -42.24 0.40 -3.16
C ALA A 54 -41.59 -0.77 -2.39
N HIS A 55 -40.77 -1.64 -3.00
CA HIS A 55 -40.15 -2.77 -2.29
C HIS A 55 -38.64 -2.65 -2.04
N ASN A 56 -37.98 -1.59 -2.51
CA ASN A 56 -36.53 -1.45 -2.38
C ASN A 56 -36.10 -0.71 -1.09
N SER A 57 -36.98 0.06 -0.45
CA SER A 57 -36.63 0.85 0.74
C SER A 57 -36.32 -0.04 1.94
N ASP A 58 -37.18 -1.03 2.22
CA ASP A 58 -37.04 -1.90 3.38
C ASP A 58 -35.76 -2.74 3.27
N THR A 59 -35.49 -3.29 2.09
CA THR A 59 -34.26 -4.08 1.85
C THR A 59 -32.98 -3.27 2.00
N LEU A 60 -33.00 -1.97 1.69
CA LEU A 60 -31.83 -1.10 1.77
C LEU A 60 -31.54 -0.73 3.23
N GLU A 61 -32.58 -0.42 4.00
CA GLU A 61 -32.47 -0.11 5.43
C GLU A 61 -31.98 -1.34 6.22
N ASP A 62 -32.49 -2.53 5.90
CA ASP A 62 -32.04 -3.79 6.49
C ASP A 62 -30.55 -4.06 6.22
N LEU A 63 -30.10 -3.89 4.96
CA LEU A 63 -28.68 -4.06 4.59
C LEU A 63 -27.77 -3.03 5.28
N LYS A 64 -28.23 -1.79 5.48
CA LYS A 64 -27.49 -0.78 6.23
C LYS A 64 -27.40 -1.13 7.72
N ALA A 65 -28.48 -1.66 8.30
CA ALA A 65 -28.50 -2.09 9.69
C ALA A 65 -27.57 -3.29 9.94
N GLU A 66 -27.48 -4.23 9.00
CA GLU A 66 -26.54 -5.34 9.06
C GLU A 66 -25.09 -4.86 8.90
N LEU A 67 -24.83 -3.99 7.92
CA LEU A 67 -23.50 -3.42 7.69
C LEU A 67 -22.97 -2.66 8.92
N ALA A 68 -23.84 -1.93 9.63
CA ALA A 68 -23.48 -1.19 10.84
C ALA A 68 -22.97 -2.06 12.00
N GLN A 69 -23.23 -3.38 11.97
CA GLN A 69 -22.70 -4.32 12.96
C GLN A 69 -21.28 -4.80 12.63
N ILE A 70 -20.84 -4.63 11.38
CA ILE A 70 -19.54 -5.07 10.88
C ILE A 70 -18.52 -3.94 11.09
N PRO A 71 -17.36 -4.22 11.71
CA PRO A 71 -16.31 -3.21 11.87
C PRO A 71 -15.85 -2.63 10.54
N GLU A 72 -15.70 -1.30 10.48
CA GLU A 72 -15.18 -0.61 9.29
C GLU A 72 -13.69 -0.91 9.07
N THR A 73 -13.30 -1.12 7.82
CA THR A 73 -11.90 -1.39 7.44
C THR A 73 -11.20 -0.13 6.94
N ASN A 74 -9.98 0.12 7.42
CA ASN A 74 -9.16 1.26 7.00
C ASN A 74 -7.89 0.81 6.25
N ARG A 75 -7.55 1.52 5.17
CA ARG A 75 -6.29 1.28 4.44
C ARG A 75 -5.14 2.00 5.14
N HIS A 76 -4.26 1.25 5.80
CA HIS A 76 -3.18 1.85 6.60
C HIS A 76 -1.76 1.55 6.13
N SER A 77 -1.48 0.48 5.36
CA SER A 77 -0.09 0.01 5.27
C SER A 77 0.41 -0.46 3.90
N ALA A 78 1.63 -0.02 3.58
CA ALA A 78 2.50 -0.62 2.58
C ALA A 78 3.51 -1.52 3.29
N ILE A 79 3.13 -2.76 3.58
CA ILE A 79 3.98 -3.73 4.29
C ILE A 79 4.96 -4.37 3.30
N VAL A 80 6.25 -4.40 3.66
CA VAL A 80 7.28 -5.09 2.87
C VAL A 80 7.78 -6.32 3.62
N LEU A 81 7.53 -7.48 3.04
CA LEU A 81 7.89 -8.78 3.57
C LEU A 81 9.15 -9.34 2.91
N GLU A 82 9.75 -10.35 3.55
CA GLU A 82 10.82 -11.14 2.96
C GLU A 82 10.22 -12.04 1.86
N LYS A 83 10.88 -12.15 0.69
CA LYS A 83 10.32 -12.81 -0.50
C LYS A 83 9.76 -14.21 -0.23
N GLU A 84 10.52 -15.04 0.47
CA GLU A 84 10.12 -16.42 0.76
C GLU A 84 8.96 -16.48 1.76
N LEU A 85 8.99 -15.61 2.77
CA LEU A 85 7.92 -15.49 3.75
C LEU A 85 6.63 -14.98 3.10
N ASP A 86 6.71 -13.98 2.24
CA ASP A 86 5.59 -13.43 1.47
C ASP A 86 4.92 -14.51 0.61
N ARG A 87 5.73 -15.31 -0.11
CA ARG A 87 5.22 -16.41 -0.93
C ARG A 87 4.48 -17.46 -0.09
N HIS A 88 5.06 -17.86 1.04
CA HIS A 88 4.44 -18.86 1.91
C HIS A 88 3.18 -18.33 2.59
N LEU A 89 3.22 -17.09 3.10
CA LEU A 89 2.08 -16.45 3.75
C LEU A 89 0.92 -16.24 2.78
N THR A 90 1.20 -15.74 1.57
CA THR A 90 0.18 -15.54 0.53
C THR A 90 -0.46 -16.86 0.12
N ARG A 91 0.34 -17.93 -0.06
CA ARG A 91 -0.18 -19.26 -0.37
C ARG A 91 -1.06 -19.79 0.75
N TYR A 92 -0.58 -19.72 1.99
CA TYR A 92 -1.34 -20.13 3.16
C TYR A 92 -2.69 -19.41 3.26
N CYS A 93 -2.71 -18.09 3.10
CA CYS A 93 -3.95 -17.31 3.15
C CYS A 93 -4.90 -17.68 2.01
N LYS A 94 -4.38 -17.86 0.78
CA LYS A 94 -5.17 -18.29 -0.38
C LYS A 94 -5.82 -19.66 -0.17
N ASP A 95 -5.05 -20.62 0.33
CA ASP A 95 -5.51 -22.00 0.56
C ASP A 95 -6.63 -22.02 1.63
N ASN A 96 -6.57 -21.09 2.59
CA ASN A 96 -7.57 -20.94 3.67
C ASN A 96 -8.66 -19.90 3.37
N ARG A 97 -8.72 -19.32 2.17
CA ARG A 97 -9.72 -18.32 1.76
C ARG A 97 -9.79 -17.07 2.66
N ILE A 98 -8.65 -16.65 3.19
CA ILE A 98 -8.49 -15.41 3.97
C ILE A 98 -7.51 -14.47 3.28
N THR A 99 -7.53 -13.19 3.65
CA THR A 99 -6.51 -12.23 3.21
C THR A 99 -5.39 -12.11 4.25
N VAL A 100 -4.25 -11.56 3.83
CA VAL A 100 -3.11 -11.36 4.73
C VAL A 100 -3.44 -10.37 5.84
N GLU A 101 -4.25 -9.34 5.52
CA GLU A 101 -4.72 -8.34 6.48
C GLU A 101 -5.54 -9.00 7.59
N VAL A 102 -6.55 -9.79 7.23
CA VAL A 102 -7.40 -10.51 8.20
C VAL A 102 -6.57 -11.50 9.03
N PHE A 103 -5.60 -12.17 8.41
CA PHE A 103 -4.68 -13.04 9.14
C PHE A 103 -3.85 -12.26 10.17
N LEU A 104 -3.34 -11.08 9.82
CA LEU A 104 -2.57 -10.22 10.73
C LEU A 104 -3.44 -9.69 11.87
N GLU A 105 -4.69 -9.31 11.61
CA GLU A 105 -5.65 -8.90 12.63
C GLU A 105 -5.91 -10.03 13.63
N ALA A 106 -6.22 -11.23 13.14
CA ALA A 106 -6.44 -12.40 13.97
C ALA A 106 -5.19 -12.79 14.77
N ALA A 107 -4.01 -12.77 14.13
CA ALA A 107 -2.74 -13.08 14.79
C ALA A 107 -2.41 -12.05 15.88
N TRP A 108 -2.69 -10.77 15.65
CA TRP A 108 -2.52 -9.72 16.65
C TRP A 108 -3.43 -9.94 17.86
N ILE A 109 -4.72 -10.17 17.64
CA ILE A 109 -5.69 -10.42 18.73
C ILE A 109 -5.25 -11.64 19.55
N HIS A 110 -4.87 -12.74 18.87
CA HIS A 110 -4.41 -13.95 19.53
C HIS A 110 -3.14 -13.71 20.36
N ALA A 111 -2.12 -13.10 19.76
CA ALA A 111 -0.86 -12.80 20.46
C ALA A 111 -1.07 -11.83 21.62
N SER A 112 -1.95 -10.83 21.46
CA SER A 112 -2.24 -9.85 22.52
C SER A 112 -2.89 -10.48 23.75
N SER A 113 -3.56 -11.62 23.58
CA SER A 113 -4.16 -12.38 24.68
C SER A 113 -3.21 -13.41 25.31
N ASN A 114 -2.03 -13.63 24.70
CA ASN A 114 -1.05 -14.62 25.12
C ASN A 114 0.33 -13.98 25.32
N PRO A 115 0.68 -13.55 26.54
CA PRO A 115 1.92 -12.79 26.80
C PRO A 115 3.20 -13.50 26.36
N ASP A 116 3.30 -14.81 26.59
CA ASP A 116 4.48 -15.60 26.22
C ASP A 116 4.67 -15.62 24.70
N ALA A 117 3.58 -15.85 23.95
CA ALA A 117 3.61 -15.81 22.49
C ALA A 117 3.99 -14.42 21.97
N MET A 118 3.49 -13.34 22.61
CA MET A 118 3.86 -11.97 22.25
C MET A 118 5.35 -11.71 22.48
N GLU A 119 5.93 -12.20 23.59
CA GLU A 119 7.35 -12.05 23.88
C GLU A 119 8.22 -12.77 22.83
N GLU A 120 7.87 -14.01 22.47
CA GLU A 120 8.55 -14.77 21.42
C GLU A 120 8.49 -14.05 20.06
N ILE A 121 7.31 -13.55 19.69
CA ILE A 121 7.11 -12.77 18.46
C ILE A 121 8.00 -11.51 18.46
N LEU A 122 8.04 -10.79 19.58
CA LEU A 122 8.86 -9.57 19.70
C LEU A 122 10.36 -9.85 19.62
N LEU A 123 10.83 -10.95 20.20
CA LEU A 123 12.23 -11.37 20.12
C LEU A 123 12.61 -11.65 18.65
N GLU A 124 11.83 -12.47 17.95
CA GLU A 124 12.09 -12.82 16.56
C GLU A 124 11.95 -11.59 15.64
N ALA A 125 10.98 -10.72 15.87
CA ALA A 125 10.81 -9.47 15.13
C ALA A 125 12.03 -8.55 15.26
N LYS A 126 12.56 -8.38 16.49
CA LYS A 126 13.79 -7.61 16.74
C LYS A 126 15.00 -8.22 16.02
N ARG A 127 15.14 -9.55 16.06
CA ARG A 127 16.20 -10.28 15.33
C ARG A 127 16.13 -9.99 13.83
N ARG A 128 14.98 -10.20 13.19
CA ARG A 128 14.76 -9.96 11.75
C ARG A 128 14.96 -8.50 11.35
N TYR A 129 14.55 -7.55 12.20
CA TYR A 129 14.80 -6.13 11.98
C TYR A 129 16.30 -5.81 11.92
N SER A 130 17.09 -6.39 12.82
CA SER A 130 18.55 -6.24 12.82
C SER A 130 19.20 -6.81 11.54
N ASP A 131 18.73 -7.97 11.08
CA ASP A 131 19.18 -8.59 9.84
C ASP A 131 18.87 -7.73 8.61
N ARG A 132 17.66 -7.15 8.54
CA ARG A 132 17.27 -6.21 7.48
C ARG A 132 18.17 -4.97 7.47
N LYS A 133 18.51 -4.41 8.64
CA LYS A 133 19.47 -3.30 8.75
C LYS A 133 20.85 -3.68 8.22
N ARG A 134 21.35 -4.86 8.59
CA ARG A 134 22.65 -5.37 8.13
C ARG A 134 22.66 -5.58 6.62
N ALA A 135 21.62 -6.20 6.06
CA ALA A 135 21.46 -6.40 4.62
C ALA A 135 21.45 -5.07 3.85
N GLY A 136 20.75 -4.04 4.37
CA GLY A 136 20.76 -2.70 3.79
C GLY A 136 22.15 -2.06 3.77
N LYS A 137 22.93 -2.20 4.85
CA LYS A 137 24.32 -1.73 4.90
C LYS A 137 25.20 -2.44 3.88
N LEU A 138 25.09 -3.77 3.78
CA LEU A 138 25.85 -4.58 2.84
C LEU A 138 25.55 -4.20 1.39
N ARG A 139 24.26 -4.09 1.02
CA ARG A 139 23.85 -3.62 -0.33
C ARG A 139 24.47 -2.28 -0.67
N ARG A 140 24.41 -1.31 0.26
CA ARG A 140 25.04 0.00 0.08
C ARG A 140 26.56 -0.09 -0.13
N LEU A 141 27.26 -0.95 0.61
CA LEU A 141 28.71 -1.13 0.48
C LEU A 141 29.06 -1.74 -0.88
N ILE A 142 28.33 -2.79 -1.29
CA ILE A 142 28.49 -3.44 -2.60
C ILE A 142 28.35 -2.40 -3.73
N THR A 143 27.26 -1.63 -3.74
CA THR A 143 27.04 -0.59 -4.75
C THR A 143 28.14 0.48 -4.76
N MET A 144 28.73 0.82 -3.60
CA MET A 144 29.84 1.78 -3.53
C MET A 144 31.16 1.22 -4.06
N LEU A 145 31.36 -0.09 -4.05
CA LEU A 145 32.55 -0.75 -4.60
C LEU A 145 32.39 -0.99 -6.11
N GLU A 146 31.21 -1.47 -6.54
CA GLU A 146 30.88 -1.70 -7.95
C GLU A 146 30.88 -0.40 -8.76
N GLY A 147 30.33 0.70 -8.22
CA GLY A 147 30.31 2.00 -8.90
C GLY A 147 31.64 2.76 -8.91
N LYS A 148 32.74 2.14 -8.45
CA LYS A 148 34.10 2.68 -8.50
C LYS A 148 35.02 1.93 -9.47
N SER A 149 34.55 0.82 -10.06
CA SER A 149 35.20 0.18 -11.23
C SER A 149 34.69 0.84 -12.51
#